data_AF-B6VEP7-F1
#
_entry.id   AF-B6VEP7-F1
#
_cell.length_a   1.000
_cell.length_b   1.000
_cell.length_c   1.000
_cell.angle_alpha   90.00
_cell.angle_beta   90.00
_cell.angle_gamma   90.00
#
_symmetry.space_group_name_H-M   'P 1'
#
loop_
_entity.id
_entity.type
_entity.pdbx_description
1 polymer ?
#
loop_
_entity_poly.entity_id
_entity_poly.type
_entity_poly.pdbx_seq_one_letter_code
_entity_poly.pdbx_strand_id
1 'polypeptide(L)'
;SMPRAMNASLMALKSAGVDCVMVDAWCRLVETEGLKYNCEPYAELVQMLMHGLKLQVVMSIHQCDGNGDNCSITLPPCVLEDISKNPELVYTDRSATRPEYISLGCDSVPVLNGRTPLQVYSDYMRSFRDRFRDY
;
A
#
# COMPACT_ATOMS: atom_id res chain seq x y z
N SER A 1 7.81 17.87 -15.25
CA SER A 1 6.73 17.11 -14.60
C SER A 1 7.35 16.10 -13.66
N MET A 2 6.61 15.64 -12.64
CA MET A 2 7.11 14.64 -11.68
C MET A 2 7.62 13.35 -12.36
N PRO A 3 6.94 12.78 -13.39
CA PRO A 3 7.43 11.59 -14.09
C PRO A 3 8.81 11.74 -14.75
N ARG A 4 9.09 12.91 -15.34
CA ARG A 4 10.40 13.18 -15.98
C ARG A 4 11.53 13.23 -14.96
N ALA A 5 11.29 13.86 -13.81
CA ALA A 5 12.26 13.93 -12.73
C ALA A 5 12.52 12.53 -12.14
N MET A 6 11.47 11.74 -11.92
CA MET A 6 11.58 10.35 -11.45
C MET A 6 12.43 9.50 -12.41
N ASN A 7 12.12 9.53 -13.71
CA ASN A 7 12.85 8.76 -14.70
C ASN A 7 14.34 9.13 -14.76
N ALA A 8 14.68 10.43 -14.67
CA ALA A 8 16.06 10.88 -14.61
C ALA A 8 16.80 10.34 -13.36
N SER A 9 16.15 10.36 -12.19
CA SER A 9 16.72 9.79 -10.96
C SER A 9 16.94 8.28 -11.06
N LEU A 10 15.99 7.54 -11.63
CA LEU A 10 16.14 6.09 -11.84
C LEU A 10 17.31 5.76 -12.77
N MET A 11 17.48 6.53 -13.86
CA MET A 11 18.62 6.36 -14.76
C MET A 11 19.96 6.66 -14.08
N ALA A 12 20.00 7.66 -13.18
CA ALA A 12 21.18 7.96 -12.38
C ALA A 12 21.51 6.82 -11.41
N LEU A 13 20.51 6.25 -10.72
CA LEU A 13 20.69 5.08 -9.86
C LEU A 13 21.25 3.89 -10.64
N LYS A 14 20.69 3.63 -11.83
CA LYS A 14 21.19 2.55 -12.68
C LYS A 14 22.64 2.76 -13.10
N SER A 15 23.00 3.99 -13.48
CA SER A 15 24.37 4.36 -13.85
C SER A 15 25.36 4.23 -12.69
N ALA A 16 24.88 4.40 -11.46
CA ALA A 16 25.66 4.20 -10.23
C ALA A 16 25.82 2.71 -9.84
N GLY A 17 25.25 1.77 -10.59
CA GLY A 17 25.36 0.34 -10.33
C GLY A 17 24.32 -0.21 -9.35
N VAL A 18 23.23 0.53 -9.08
CA VAL A 18 22.12 0.01 -8.26
C VAL A 18 21.41 -1.12 -9.02
N ASP A 19 21.12 -2.22 -8.31
CA ASP A 19 20.45 -3.40 -8.86
C ASP A 19 18.92 -3.35 -8.75
N CYS A 20 18.41 -2.76 -7.67
CA CYS A 20 17.00 -2.81 -7.31
C CYS A 20 16.57 -1.52 -6.61
N VAL A 21 15.34 -1.11 -6.88
CA VAL A 21 14.63 -0.11 -6.07
C VAL A 21 13.46 -0.76 -5.35
N MET A 22 13.08 -0.22 -4.20
CA MET A 22 11.94 -0.67 -3.43
C MET A 22 10.86 0.41 -3.41
N VAL A 23 9.59 0.03 -3.53
CA VAL A 23 8.45 0.94 -3.44
C VAL A 23 7.33 0.35 -2.59
N ASP A 24 6.67 1.21 -1.82
CA ASP A 24 5.42 0.89 -1.14
C ASP A 24 4.23 0.95 -2.11
N ALA A 25 3.58 -0.20 -2.29
CA ALA A 25 2.27 -0.29 -2.91
C ALA A 25 1.20 -0.16 -1.83
N TRP A 26 0.65 1.04 -1.69
CA TRP A 26 -0.32 1.33 -0.64
C TRP A 26 -1.69 0.79 -1.02
N CYS A 27 -2.22 -0.15 -0.23
CA CYS A 27 -3.53 -0.75 -0.47
C CYS A 27 -4.63 0.31 -0.59
N ARG A 28 -4.55 1.40 0.20
CA ARG A 28 -5.50 2.52 0.13
C ARG A 28 -5.51 3.26 -1.22
N LEU A 29 -4.35 3.40 -1.86
CA LEU A 29 -4.26 4.10 -3.15
C LEU A 29 -4.73 3.20 -4.30
N VAL A 30 -4.53 1.89 -4.14
CA VAL A 30 -4.93 0.90 -5.14
C VAL A 30 -6.42 0.57 -5.04
N GLU A 31 -6.94 0.26 -3.86
CA GLU A 31 -8.36 -0.03 -3.66
C GLU A 31 -9.15 1.28 -3.48
N THR A 32 -9.59 1.86 -4.60
CA THR A 32 -10.26 3.18 -4.61
C THR A 32 -11.67 3.12 -4.06
N GLU A 33 -12.36 2.01 -4.32
CA GLU A 33 -13.69 1.66 -3.83
C GLU A 33 -13.69 0.15 -3.58
N GLY A 34 -14.44 -0.37 -2.61
CA GLY A 34 -14.39 -1.79 -2.25
C GLY A 34 -14.42 -2.72 -3.47
N LEU A 35 -13.40 -3.58 -3.59
CA LEU A 35 -13.16 -4.52 -4.70
C LEU A 35 -12.81 -3.90 -6.07
N LYS A 36 -12.63 -2.57 -6.17
CA LYS A 36 -12.13 -1.90 -7.37
C LYS A 36 -10.68 -1.48 -7.14
N TYR A 37 -9.79 -2.04 -7.95
CA TYR A 37 -8.35 -1.85 -7.83
C TYR A 37 -7.78 -1.09 -9.02
N ASN A 38 -7.07 0.01 -8.76
CA ASN A 38 -6.37 0.80 -9.75
C ASN A 38 -4.87 0.84 -9.44
N CYS A 39 -4.10 0.04 -10.18
CA CYS A 39 -2.64 -0.02 -10.08
C CYS A 39 -1.93 0.81 -11.18
N GLU A 40 -2.65 1.62 -11.97
CA GLU A 40 -2.03 2.36 -13.09
C GLU A 40 -0.88 3.29 -12.68
N PRO A 41 -0.92 4.01 -11.53
CA PRO A 41 0.22 4.80 -11.08
C PRO A 41 1.50 3.96 -10.89
N TYR A 42 1.36 2.71 -10.46
CA TYR A 42 2.49 1.78 -10.31
C TYR A 42 2.95 1.22 -11.66
N ALA A 43 2.06 1.07 -12.65
CA ALA A 43 2.42 0.61 -13.98
C ALA A 43 3.33 1.60 -14.73
N GLU A 44 3.11 2.90 -14.56
CA GLU A 44 4.00 3.92 -15.11
C GLU A 44 5.42 3.81 -14.52
N LEU A 45 5.53 3.58 -13.20
CA LEU A 45 6.81 3.34 -12.53
C LEU A 45 7.50 2.07 -13.04
N VAL A 46 6.75 0.96 -13.16
CA VAL A 46 7.29 -0.31 -13.68
C VAL A 46 7.85 -0.12 -15.09
N GLN A 47 7.15 0.62 -15.96
CA GLN A 47 7.64 0.92 -17.32
C GLN A 47 8.98 1.68 -17.30
N MET A 48 9.17 2.64 -16.38
CA MET A 48 10.45 3.37 -16.25
C MET A 48 11.60 2.45 -15.83
N LEU A 49 11.33 1.40 -15.05
CA LEU A 49 12.33 0.49 -14.49
C LEU A 49 12.74 -0.64 -15.45
N MET A 50 11.95 -0.89 -16.51
CA MET A 50 12.23 -1.92 -17.52
C MET A 50 13.61 -1.77 -18.20
N HIS A 51 14.26 -0.62 -18.08
CA HIS A 51 15.61 -0.36 -18.61
C HIS A 51 16.76 -0.95 -17.76
N GLY A 52 16.46 -1.89 -16.85
CA GLY A 52 17.46 -2.73 -16.18
C GLY A 52 17.59 -2.50 -14.68
N LEU A 53 16.57 -1.92 -14.03
CA LEU A 53 16.45 -1.94 -12.57
C LEU A 53 15.40 -2.96 -12.15
N LYS A 54 15.70 -3.76 -11.13
CA LYS A 54 14.70 -4.60 -10.48
C LYS A 54 13.78 -3.75 -9.62
N LEU A 55 12.56 -4.21 -9.43
CA LEU A 55 11.58 -3.60 -8.54
C LEU A 55 11.22 -4.59 -7.43
N GLN A 56 11.37 -4.14 -6.18
CA GLN A 56 10.78 -4.79 -5.02
C GLN A 56 9.56 -3.99 -4.58
N VAL A 57 8.42 -4.66 -4.44
CA VAL A 57 7.18 -4.02 -4.00
C VAL A 57 6.85 -4.48 -2.60
N VAL A 58 6.63 -3.53 -1.69
CA VAL A 58 6.06 -3.77 -0.37
C VAL A 58 4.56 -3.64 -0.49
N MET A 59 3.82 -4.67 -0.09
CA MET A 59 2.34 -4.64 -0.07
C MET A 59 1.88 -3.91 1.18
N SER A 60 1.81 -2.59 1.11
CA SER A 60 1.66 -1.70 2.25
C SER A 60 0.19 -1.57 2.65
N ILE A 61 -0.20 -2.37 3.64
CA ILE A 61 -1.55 -2.41 4.21
C ILE A 61 -1.60 -1.68 5.57
N HIS A 62 -0.76 -0.67 5.74
CA HIS A 62 -0.68 0.17 6.93
C HIS A 62 -0.93 1.63 6.55
N GLN A 63 -1.15 2.48 7.54
CA GLN A 63 -1.13 3.93 7.36
C GLN A 63 0.31 4.44 7.32
N CYS A 64 0.56 5.47 6.51
CA CYS A 64 1.74 6.34 6.63
C CYS A 64 1.33 7.55 7.48
N ASP A 65 1.86 7.64 8.70
CA ASP A 65 1.54 8.68 9.69
C ASP A 65 2.43 9.93 9.58
N GLY A 66 3.39 9.94 8.65
CA GLY A 66 4.23 11.10 8.36
C GLY A 66 5.32 11.37 9.41
N ASN A 67 5.64 10.39 10.27
CA ASN A 67 6.78 10.49 11.20
C ASN A 67 8.11 10.37 10.45
N GLY A 68 8.48 11.43 9.72
CA GLY A 68 9.71 11.55 8.93
C GLY A 68 9.47 11.84 7.44
N ASP A 69 8.29 11.51 6.92
CA ASP A 69 7.93 11.69 5.51
C ASP A 69 6.81 12.71 5.32
N ASN A 70 6.89 13.53 4.26
CA ASN A 70 5.89 14.54 3.91
C ASN A 70 4.63 13.94 3.25
N CYS A 71 4.31 12.68 3.56
CA CYS A 71 3.23 11.90 2.96
C CYS A 71 2.29 11.37 4.06
N SER A 72 1.00 11.62 3.92
CA SER A 72 -0.03 11.09 4.83
C SER A 72 -0.97 10.20 4.04
N ILE A 73 -0.90 8.89 4.30
CA ILE A 73 -1.76 7.88 3.66
C ILE A 73 -2.55 7.19 4.76
N THR A 74 -3.82 7.55 4.90
CA THR A 74 -4.68 7.03 5.97
C THR A 74 -5.41 5.75 5.57
N LEU A 75 -5.84 4.96 6.54
CA LEU A 75 -6.79 3.86 6.30
C LEU A 75 -8.09 4.37 5.64
N PRO A 76 -8.81 3.55 4.87
CA PRO A 76 -10.08 3.95 4.23
C PRO A 76 -11.04 4.62 5.22
N PRO A 77 -11.84 5.65 4.82
CA PRO A 77 -12.64 6.42 5.76
C PRO A 77 -13.68 5.56 6.48
N CYS A 78 -14.27 4.59 5.78
CA CYS A 78 -15.15 3.58 6.36
C CYS A 78 -14.48 2.78 7.48
N VAL A 79 -13.20 2.42 7.30
CA VAL A 79 -12.43 1.69 8.32
C VAL A 79 -12.14 2.59 9.52
N LEU A 80 -11.79 3.86 9.29
CA LEU A 80 -11.59 4.83 10.37
C LEU A 80 -12.88 5.09 11.15
N GLU A 81 -14.02 5.16 10.48
CA GLU A 81 -15.33 5.25 11.12
C GLU A 81 -15.64 4.01 11.98
N ASP A 82 -15.33 2.81 11.49
CA ASP A 82 -15.53 1.58 12.25
C ASP A 82 -14.60 1.50 13.46
N ILE A 83 -13.33 1.94 13.33
CA ILE A 83 -12.39 2.08 14.45
C ILE A 83 -12.91 3.08 15.48
N SER A 84 -13.53 4.19 15.05
CA SER A 84 -14.11 5.17 15.98
C SER A 84 -15.27 4.59 16.82
N LYS A 85 -16.01 3.63 16.26
CA LYS A 85 -17.11 2.92 16.95
C LYS A 85 -16.59 1.76 17.80
N ASN A 86 -15.50 1.13 17.38
CA ASN A 86 -14.88 0.00 18.06
C ASN A 86 -13.34 0.14 18.05
N PRO A 87 -12.75 0.76 19.08
CA PRO A 87 -11.29 0.96 19.18
C PRO A 87 -10.47 -0.34 19.22
N GLU A 88 -11.09 -1.50 19.54
CA GLU A 88 -10.42 -2.81 19.59
C GLU A 88 -10.06 -3.36 18.20
N LEU A 89 -10.50 -2.69 17.12
CA LEU A 89 -10.19 -3.09 15.75
C LEU A 89 -8.73 -2.87 15.36
N VAL A 90 -8.00 -2.05 16.10
CA VAL A 90 -6.58 -1.76 15.89
C VAL A 90 -5.77 -2.17 17.10
N TYR A 91 -4.44 -2.12 16.99
CA TYR A 91 -3.60 -2.39 18.15
C TYR A 91 -3.80 -1.33 19.24
N THR A 92 -3.99 -1.81 20.47
CA THR A 92 -4.16 -0.97 21.65
C THR A 92 -3.05 -1.30 22.64
N ASP A 93 -2.31 -0.30 23.08
CA ASP A 93 -1.40 -0.42 24.22
C ASP A 93 -2.10 0.00 25.52
N ARG A 94 -1.43 -0.13 26.67
CA ARG A 94 -2.04 0.18 27.99
C ARG A 94 -2.46 1.65 28.14
N SER A 95 -1.95 2.53 27.30
CA SER A 95 -2.07 3.99 27.40
C SER A 95 -2.82 4.63 26.22
N ALA A 96 -2.87 3.97 25.06
CA ALA A 96 -3.45 4.54 23.85
C ALA A 96 -3.74 3.48 22.76
N THR A 97 -4.64 3.85 21.87
CA THR A 97 -4.95 3.15 20.62
C THR A 97 -4.04 3.64 19.50
N ARG A 98 -3.52 2.72 18.67
CA ARG A 98 -2.66 3.04 17.51
C ARG A 98 -3.38 2.69 16.20
N PRO A 99 -3.94 3.68 15.48
CA PRO A 99 -4.76 3.42 14.29
C PRO A 99 -3.95 3.06 13.03
N GLU A 100 -2.65 2.80 13.15
CA GLU A 100 -1.75 2.57 12.02
C GLU A 100 -2.04 1.26 11.27
N TYR A 101 -2.62 0.27 11.95
CA TYR A 101 -2.87 -1.07 11.41
C TYR A 101 -4.04 -1.79 12.11
N ILE A 102 -4.79 -2.60 11.36
CA ILE A 102 -5.86 -3.46 11.91
C ILE A 102 -5.24 -4.58 12.75
N SER A 103 -5.75 -4.80 13.95
CA SER A 103 -5.24 -5.83 14.86
C SER A 103 -5.33 -7.22 14.23
N LEU A 104 -4.30 -8.06 14.42
CA LEU A 104 -4.33 -9.48 14.00
C LEU A 104 -5.52 -10.25 14.60
N GLY A 105 -6.06 -9.80 15.75
CA GLY A 105 -7.25 -10.38 16.36
C GLY A 105 -8.50 -10.29 15.47
N CYS A 106 -8.48 -9.39 14.47
CA CYS A 106 -9.57 -9.20 13.53
C CYS A 106 -9.43 -10.03 12.25
N ASP A 107 -8.33 -10.77 12.04
CA ASP A 107 -7.98 -11.39 10.75
C ASP A 107 -9.09 -12.25 10.13
N SER A 108 -9.91 -12.89 10.96
CA SER A 108 -11.01 -13.77 10.54
C SER A 108 -12.41 -13.17 10.80
N VAL A 109 -12.49 -11.90 11.21
CA VAL A 109 -13.74 -11.21 11.55
C VAL A 109 -14.07 -10.18 10.47
N PRO A 110 -15.31 -10.11 9.95
CA PRO A 110 -15.66 -9.27 8.80
C PRO A 110 -15.83 -7.78 9.17
N VAL A 111 -14.75 -7.15 9.64
CA VAL A 111 -14.74 -5.79 10.19
C VAL A 111 -14.48 -4.69 9.14
N LEU A 112 -14.33 -5.05 7.86
CA LEU A 112 -14.02 -4.12 6.76
C LEU A 112 -15.11 -4.16 5.69
N ASN A 113 -16.26 -3.52 5.96
CA ASN A 113 -17.44 -3.54 5.08
C ASN A 113 -17.89 -4.95 4.69
N GLY A 114 -17.96 -5.86 5.67
CA GLY A 114 -18.38 -7.25 5.46
C GLY A 114 -17.28 -8.19 4.98
N ARG A 115 -16.05 -7.70 4.77
CA ARG A 115 -14.86 -8.52 4.51
C ARG A 115 -13.96 -8.62 5.74
N THR A 116 -13.27 -9.75 5.85
CA THR A 116 -12.19 -9.95 6.81
C THR A 116 -10.89 -9.27 6.33
N PRO A 117 -9.98 -8.86 7.22
CA PRO A 117 -8.65 -8.38 6.83
C PRO A 117 -7.92 -9.34 5.90
N LEU A 118 -7.94 -10.65 6.20
CA LEU A 118 -7.32 -11.66 5.32
C LEU A 118 -7.91 -11.68 3.89
N GLN A 119 -9.22 -11.50 3.75
CA GLN A 119 -9.85 -11.37 2.43
C GLN A 119 -9.35 -10.11 1.71
N VAL A 120 -9.32 -8.96 2.40
CA VAL A 120 -8.82 -7.70 1.82
C VAL A 120 -7.37 -7.85 1.35
N TYR A 121 -6.50 -8.43 2.19
CA TYR A 121 -5.09 -8.62 1.86
C TYR A 121 -4.94 -9.55 0.66
N SER A 122 -5.68 -10.66 0.67
CA SER A 122 -5.64 -11.64 -0.40
C SER A 122 -6.16 -11.09 -1.72
N ASP A 123 -7.26 -10.34 -1.72
CA ASP A 123 -7.86 -9.79 -2.94
C ASP A 123 -6.98 -8.68 -3.53
N TYR A 124 -6.41 -7.83 -2.66
CA TYR A 124 -5.43 -6.84 -3.06
C TYR A 124 -4.18 -7.48 -3.70
N MET A 125 -3.59 -8.50 -3.05
CA MET A 125 -2.43 -9.21 -3.60
C MET A 125 -2.74 -9.94 -4.91
N ARG A 126 -3.91 -10.55 -5.05
CA ARG A 126 -4.35 -11.18 -6.31
C ARG A 126 -4.50 -10.14 -7.41
N SER A 127 -5.16 -9.01 -7.13
CA SER A 127 -5.33 -7.94 -8.11
C SER A 127 -3.99 -7.37 -8.57
N PHE A 128 -3.04 -7.18 -7.64
CA PHE A 128 -1.69 -6.71 -7.98
C PHE A 128 -0.98 -7.72 -8.87
N ARG A 129 -0.95 -9.00 -8.48
CA ARG A 129 -0.37 -10.08 -9.29
C ARG A 129 -0.98 -10.12 -10.69
N ASP A 130 -2.30 -10.06 -10.80
CA ASP A 130 -2.98 -10.19 -12.09
C ASP A 130 -2.70 -8.99 -13.01
N ARG A 131 -2.56 -7.79 -12.45
CA ARG A 131 -2.18 -6.58 -13.20
C ARG A 131 -0.75 -6.63 -13.73
N PHE A 132 0.17 -7.23 -12.97
CA PHE A 132 1.60 -7.22 -13.26
C PHE A 132 2.13 -8.57 -13.75
N ARG A 133 1.25 -9.52 -14.09
CA ARG A 133 1.61 -10.89 -14.50
C ARG A 133 2.61 -10.95 -15.67
N ASP A 134 2.56 -9.96 -16.56
CA ASP A 134 3.34 -9.95 -17.80
C ASP A 134 4.67 -9.20 -17.66
N TYR A 135 5.02 -8.73 -16.46
CA TYR A 135 6.31 -8.09 -16.11
C TYR A 135 7.22 -9.06 -15.36
#